data_AF-A0A0M8W7X6-F1
#
_entry.id   AF-A0A0M8W7X6-F1
#
_cell.length_a   1.000
_cell.length_b   1.000
_cell.length_c   1.000
_cell.angle_alpha   90.00
_cell.angle_beta   90.00
_cell.angle_gamma   90.00
#
_symmetry.space_group_name_H-M   'P 1'
#
loop_
_entity.id
_entity.type
_entity.pdbx_description
1 polymer ?
#
loop_
_entity_poly.entity_id
_entity_poly.type
_entity_poly.pdbx_seq_one_letter_code
_entity_poly.pdbx_strand_id
1 'polypeptide(L)'
;METWRIVATGAFVVSGLVMVLVAMAQVRDRKHSRRTQVWQAGLIGLAVVAVLTAAIAFWLPSAVAWALVAATAAAVLFLTLVD
;
A
#
# COMPACT_ATOMS: atom_id res chain seq x y z
N MET A 1 -12.22 -17.97 -7.87
CA MET A 1 -11.61 -17.27 -6.72
C MET A 1 -12.68 -17.07 -5.66
N GLU A 2 -12.36 -17.28 -4.40
CA GLU A 2 -13.29 -17.09 -3.28
C GLU A 2 -13.69 -15.61 -3.18
N THR A 3 -14.98 -15.31 -2.96
CA THR A 3 -15.48 -13.92 -2.91
C THR A 3 -14.72 -13.05 -1.91
N TRP A 4 -14.38 -13.59 -0.74
CA TRP A 4 -13.63 -12.85 0.28
C TRP A 4 -12.22 -12.45 -0.20
N ARG A 5 -11.55 -13.27 -1.03
CA ARG A 5 -10.23 -12.93 -1.60
C ARG A 5 -10.33 -11.76 -2.55
N ILE A 6 -11.37 -11.72 -3.39
CA ILE A 6 -11.59 -10.63 -4.35
C ILE A 6 -11.77 -9.31 -3.59
N VAL A 7 -12.59 -9.31 -2.54
CA VAL A 7 -12.82 -8.13 -1.70
C VAL A 7 -11.54 -7.70 -0.99
N ALA A 8 -10.82 -8.63 -0.36
CA ALA A 8 -9.56 -8.33 0.33
C ALA A 8 -8.49 -7.78 -0.62
N THR A 9 -8.38 -8.36 -1.82
CA THR A 9 -7.44 -7.91 -2.86
C THR A 9 -7.77 -6.49 -3.30
N GLY A 10 -9.04 -6.20 -3.62
CA GLY A 10 -9.46 -4.85 -4.02
C GLY A 10 -9.23 -3.81 -2.91
N ALA A 11 -9.62 -4.13 -1.67
CA ALA A 11 -9.41 -3.25 -0.53
C ALA A 11 -7.91 -2.98 -0.26
N PHE A 12 -7.08 -4.02 -0.37
CA PHE A 12 -5.62 -3.87 -0.23
C PHE A 12 -5.03 -3.02 -1.34
N VAL A 13 -5.42 -3.22 -2.60
CA VAL A 13 -4.93 -2.43 -3.73
C VAL A 13 -5.23 -0.95 -3.52
N VAL A 14 -6.47 -0.61 -3.16
CA VAL A 14 -6.87 0.79 -2.93
C VAL A 14 -6.04 1.42 -1.80
N SER A 15 -6.00 0.79 -0.62
CA SER A 15 -5.24 1.31 0.53
C SER A 15 -3.73 1.35 0.29
N GLY A 16 -3.18 0.32 -0.37
CA GLY A 16 -1.78 0.23 -0.74
C GLY A 16 -1.36 1.33 -1.73
N LEU A 17 -2.17 1.61 -2.75
CA LEU A 17 -1.88 2.70 -3.69
C LEU A 17 -1.87 4.07 -3.01
N VAL A 18 -2.77 4.31 -2.05
CA VAL A 18 -2.73 5.53 -1.25
C VAL A 18 -1.42 5.64 -0.47
N MET A 19 -0.96 4.55 0.17
CA MET A 19 0.34 4.52 0.87
C MET A 19 1.52 4.83 -0.08
N VAL A 20 1.49 4.36 -1.33
CA VAL A 20 2.53 4.70 -2.32
C VAL A 20 2.55 6.20 -2.58
N LEU A 21 1.38 6.82 -2.78
CA LEU A 21 1.28 8.26 -3.01
C LEU A 21 1.75 9.07 -1.81
N VAL A 22 1.40 8.64 -0.60
CA VAL A 22 1.87 9.26 0.64
C VAL A 22 3.39 9.15 0.77
N ALA A 23 3.97 7.99 0.49
CA ALA A 23 5.43 7.81 0.52
C ALA A 23 6.12 8.72 -0.51
N MET A 24 5.57 8.85 -1.72
CA MET A 24 6.09 9.78 -2.73
C MET A 24 5.99 11.24 -2.27
N ALA A 25 4.87 11.63 -1.64
CA ALA A 25 4.68 12.98 -1.10
C ALA A 25 5.69 13.27 0.02
N GLN A 26 5.83 12.36 0.98
CA GLN A 26 6.81 12.48 2.06
C GLN A 26 8.24 12.60 1.55
N VAL A 27 8.62 11.88 0.49
CA VAL A 27 9.93 12.02 -0.12
C VAL A 27 10.06 13.34 -0.86
N ARG A 28 9.00 13.80 -1.56
CA ARG A 28 8.98 15.08 -2.27
C ARG A 28 9.16 16.26 -1.30
N ASP A 29 8.57 16.18 -0.12
CA ASP A 29 8.56 17.29 0.84
C ASP A 29 9.86 17.40 1.68
N ARG A 30 10.77 16.43 1.55
CA ARG A 30 12.10 16.50 2.18
C ARG A 30 12.95 17.63 1.58
N LYS A 31 13.61 18.40 2.44
CA LYS A 31 14.58 19.42 2.02
C LYS A 31 15.70 18.78 1.18
N HIS A 32 15.93 19.29 -0.03
CA HIS A 32 16.86 18.76 -1.04
C HIS A 32 16.44 17.46 -1.75
N SER A 33 15.16 17.10 -1.72
CA SER A 33 14.66 15.96 -2.48
C SER A 33 14.89 16.13 -3.99
N ARG A 34 15.39 15.08 -4.63
CA ARG A 34 15.56 15.03 -6.09
C ARG A 34 14.38 14.30 -6.72
N ARG A 35 13.97 14.71 -7.92
CA ARG A 35 12.87 14.07 -8.66
C ARG A 35 13.05 12.55 -8.80
N THR A 36 14.29 12.10 -8.96
CA THR A 36 14.65 10.67 -9.04
C THR A 36 14.34 9.88 -7.76
N GLN A 37 14.48 10.49 -6.58
CA GLN A 37 14.19 9.84 -5.31
C GLN A 37 12.68 9.62 -5.12
N VAL A 38 11.86 10.56 -5.58
CA VAL A 38 10.40 10.44 -5.56
C VAL A 38 9.96 9.29 -6.48
N TRP A 39 10.54 9.18 -7.68
CA TRP A 39 10.28 8.05 -8.57
C TRP A 39 10.73 6.71 -7.99
N GLN A 40 11.90 6.66 -7.36
CA GLN A 40 12.37 5.45 -6.68
C GLN A 40 11.42 5.02 -5.56
N ALA A 41 10.96 5.97 -4.73
CA ALA A 41 9.98 5.68 -3.68
C ALA A 41 8.66 5.15 -4.26
N GLY A 42 8.17 5.75 -5.34
CA GLY A 42 6.98 5.27 -6.05
C GLY A 42 7.14 3.87 -6.60
N LEU A 43 8.25 3.58 -7.30
CA LEU A 43 8.52 2.27 -7.90
C LEU A 43 8.68 1.18 -6.84
N ILE A 44 9.42 1.46 -5.76
CA ILE A 44 9.57 0.54 -4.64
C ILE A 44 8.21 0.26 -3.98
N GLY A 45 7.43 1.31 -3.73
CA GLY A 45 6.09 1.18 -3.15
C GLY A 45 5.16 0.34 -4.03
N LEU A 46 5.11 0.62 -5.33
CA LEU A 46 4.31 -0.15 -6.29
C LEU A 46 4.74 -1.62 -6.37
N ALA A 47 6.04 -1.90 -6.36
CA ALA A 47 6.55 -3.26 -6.37
C ALA A 47 6.10 -4.03 -5.11
N VAL A 48 6.19 -3.42 -3.92
CA VAL A 48 5.71 -4.03 -2.67
C VAL A 48 4.21 -4.28 -2.71
N VAL A 49 3.40 -3.30 -3.15
CA VAL A 49 1.94 -3.45 -3.27
C VAL A 49 1.59 -4.57 -4.26
N ALA A 50 2.28 -4.64 -5.41
CA ALA A 50 2.03 -5.68 -6.41
C ALA A 50 2.33 -7.08 -5.87
N VAL A 51 3.47 -7.26 -5.18
CA VAL A 51 3.85 -8.55 -4.57
C VAL A 51 2.84 -8.97 -3.50
N LEU A 52 2.45 -8.06 -2.60
CA LEU A 52 1.48 -8.37 -1.56
C LEU A 52 0.07 -8.63 -2.13
N THR A 53 -0.33 -7.89 -3.16
CA THR A 53 -1.60 -8.11 -3.88
C THR A 53 -1.64 -9.52 -4.49
N ALA A 54 -0.56 -9.93 -5.17
CA ALA A 54 -0.45 -11.29 -5.70
C ALA A 54 -0.47 -12.35 -4.58
N ALA A 55 0.23 -12.09 -3.47
CA ALA A 55 0.21 -12.99 -2.32
C ALA A 55 -1.21 -13.13 -1.72
N ILE A 56 -1.97 -12.04 -1.60
CA ILE A 56 -3.37 -12.06 -1.12
C ILE A 56 -4.26 -12.84 -2.09
N ALA A 57 -4.08 -12.62 -3.40
CA ALA A 57 -4.88 -13.27 -4.42
C ALA A 57 -4.68 -14.80 -4.44
N PHE A 58 -3.45 -15.29 -4.26
CA PHE A 58 -3.12 -16.69 -4.56
C PHE A 58 -2.67 -17.54 -3.36
N TRP A 59 -2.01 -16.97 -2.35
CA TRP A 59 -1.27 -17.78 -1.36
C TRP A 59 -1.65 -17.54 0.09
N LEU A 60 -2.07 -16.33 0.46
CA LEU A 60 -2.24 -15.99 1.86
C LEU A 60 -3.46 -16.67 2.50
N PRO A 61 -3.33 -17.13 3.76
CA PRO A 61 -4.48 -17.48 4.59
C PRO A 61 -5.37 -16.27 4.86
N SER A 62 -6.66 -16.51 5.06
CA SER A 62 -7.65 -15.44 5.22
C SER A 62 -7.32 -14.45 6.34
N ALA A 63 -6.94 -14.94 7.52
CA ALA A 63 -6.58 -14.09 8.64
C ALA A 63 -5.42 -13.13 8.32
N VAL A 64 -4.40 -13.60 7.59
CA VAL A 64 -3.23 -12.79 7.23
C VAL A 64 -3.58 -11.73 6.18
N ALA A 65 -4.41 -12.10 5.19
CA ALA A 65 -4.88 -11.15 4.18
C ALA A 65 -5.68 -10.00 4.82
N TRP A 66 -6.61 -10.30 5.73
CA TRP A 66 -7.39 -9.29 6.43
C TRP A 66 -6.56 -8.46 7.40
N ALA A 67 -5.56 -9.06 8.07
CA ALA A 67 -4.63 -8.30 8.91
C ALA A 67 -3.83 -7.28 8.09
N LEU A 68 -3.36 -7.64 6.89
CA LEU A 68 -2.69 -6.71 5.98
C LEU A 68 -3.60 -5.57 5.54
N VAL A 69 -4.84 -5.89 5.13
CA VAL A 69 -5.84 -4.88 4.75
C VAL A 69 -6.13 -3.92 5.90
N ALA A 70 -6.32 -4.44 7.12
CA ALA A 70 -6.57 -3.63 8.30
C ALA A 70 -5.35 -2.75 8.65
N ALA A 71 -4.13 -3.29 8.55
CA ALA A 71 -2.91 -2.56 8.81
C ALA A 71 -2.69 -1.41 7.79
N THR A 72 -2.91 -1.65 6.50
CA THR A 72 -2.77 -0.59 5.48
C THR A 72 -3.87 0.45 5.61
N ALA A 73 -5.11 0.05 5.87
CA ALA A 73 -6.20 0.99 6.12
C ALA A 73 -5.93 1.87 7.36
N ALA A 74 -5.47 1.26 8.47
CA ALA A 74 -5.10 2.00 9.67
C ALA A 74 -3.93 2.96 9.42
N ALA A 75 -2.93 2.53 8.65
CA ALA A 75 -1.80 3.39 8.28
C ALA A 75 -2.26 4.57 7.43
N VAL A 76 -3.14 4.36 6.44
CA VAL A 76 -3.73 5.45 5.65
C VAL A 76 -4.48 6.42 6.57
N LEU A 77 -5.41 5.91 7.39
CA LEU A 77 -6.18 6.75 8.30
C LEU A 77 -5.27 7.56 9.23
N PHE A 78 -4.28 6.92 9.84
CA PHE A 78 -3.32 7.59 10.71
C PHE A 78 -2.57 8.68 9.95
N LEU A 79 -1.99 8.37 8.80
CA LEU A 79 -1.22 9.35 8.02
C LEU A 79 -2.08 10.50 7.50
N THR A 80 -3.36 10.28 7.19
CA THR A 80 -4.25 11.33 6.66
C THR A 80 -4.97 12.15 7.73
N LEU A 81 -5.13 11.61 8.94
CA LEU A 81 -5.84 12.28 10.04
C LEU A 81 -4.91 12.93 11.06
N VAL A 82 -3.64 12.54 11.07
CA VAL A 82 -2.60 13.11 11.95
C VAL A 82 -1.88 14.29 11.30
N ASP A 83 -2.23 14.63 10.05
CA ASP A 83 -1.85 15.91 9.40
C ASP A 83 -2.26 17.13 10.27
#